data_AF-A0A651FVR7-F1
#
_entry.id   AF-A0A651FVR7-F1
#
_cell.length_a   1.000
_cell.length_b   1.000
_cell.length_c   1.000
_cell.angle_alpha   90.00
_cell.angle_beta   90.00
_cell.angle_gamma   90.00
#
_symmetry.space_group_name_H-M   'P 1'
#
loop_
_entity.id
_entity.type
_entity.pdbx_description
1 polymer ?
#
loop_
_entity_poly.entity_id
_entity_poly.type
_entity_poly.pdbx_seq_one_letter_code
_entity_poly.pdbx_strand_id
1 'polypeptide(L)'
;MVGMAAGAGYAMTGALSIRTRILVPVLMIFSILGAFGLRNAAFDVYLMLGFGMLGFVMRYYNYSPTAVVMGVILGPIADNELIRTLQLYRGNWYMSFFERPVAFILLLILVGSLSIGAIKALRTARASSKNADSNRSAPS
;
A
#
# COMPACT_ATOMS: atom_id res chain seq x y z
N MET A 1 39.37 0.64 -7.40
CA MET A 1 38.54 0.92 -6.19
C MET A 1 37.22 0.15 -6.15
N VAL A 2 36.53 -0.11 -7.26
CA VAL A 2 35.22 -0.82 -7.27
C VAL A 2 35.30 -2.31 -6.85
N GLY A 3 36.44 -2.99 -7.03
CA GLY A 3 36.59 -4.43 -6.74
C GLY A 3 36.63 -4.82 -5.25
N MET A 4 37.10 -3.94 -4.35
CA MET A 4 37.17 -4.24 -2.90
C MET A 4 35.82 -4.04 -2.19
N ALA A 5 34.88 -3.30 -2.78
CA ALA A 5 33.52 -3.15 -2.23
C ALA A 5 32.66 -4.42 -2.42
N ALA A 6 32.91 -5.18 -3.49
CA ALA A 6 32.18 -6.42 -3.78
C ALA A 6 32.58 -7.57 -2.85
N GLY A 7 33.83 -7.63 -2.39
CA GLY A 7 34.34 -8.70 -1.51
C GLY A 7 33.73 -8.70 -0.09
N ALA A 8 33.38 -7.52 0.44
CA ALA A 8 32.75 -7.40 1.76
C ALA A 8 31.27 -7.83 1.76
N GLY A 9 30.58 -7.74 0.62
CA GLY A 9 29.17 -8.12 0.50
C GLY A 9 28.92 -9.62 0.68
N TYR A 10 29.82 -10.47 0.18
CA TYR A 10 29.68 -11.93 0.25
C TYR A 10 29.93 -12.50 1.65
N ALA A 11 30.75 -11.84 2.48
CA ALA A 11 30.99 -12.27 3.86
C ALA A 11 29.75 -12.10 4.75
N MET A 12 28.88 -11.14 4.42
CA MET A 12 27.70 -10.80 5.23
C MET A 12 26.50 -11.73 4.96
N THR A 13 26.47 -12.43 3.83
CA THR A 13 25.42 -13.41 3.49
C THR A 13 25.43 -14.67 4.37
N GLY A 14 26.50 -14.94 5.13
CA GLY A 14 26.57 -16.08 6.05
C GLY A 14 25.65 -15.96 7.28
N ALA A 15 25.43 -14.73 7.77
CA ALA A 15 24.56 -14.45 8.92
C ALA A 15 23.06 -14.61 8.59
N LEU A 16 22.70 -14.65 7.30
CA LEU A 16 21.32 -14.84 6.82
C LEU A 16 20.95 -16.32 6.62
N SER A 17 21.74 -17.25 7.16
CA SER A 17 21.49 -18.69 7.04
C SER A 17 20.67 -19.28 8.19
N ILE A 18 20.03 -18.44 9.02
CA ILE A 18 19.06 -18.95 10.00
C ILE A 18 17.81 -19.42 9.27
N ARG A 19 17.56 -20.72 9.38
CA ARG A 19 16.40 -21.37 8.79
C ARG A 19 15.13 -20.70 9.31
N THR A 20 14.39 -20.06 8.41
CA THR A 20 13.14 -19.32 8.69
C THR A 20 12.13 -20.15 9.49
N ARG A 21 12.19 -21.49 9.37
CA ARG A 21 11.39 -22.44 10.17
C ARG A 21 11.57 -22.28 11.68
N ILE A 22 12.74 -21.86 12.17
CA ILE A 22 13.03 -21.64 13.59
C ILE A 22 12.75 -20.18 13.97
N LEU A 23 12.98 -19.24 13.04
CA LEU A 23 12.75 -17.82 13.27
C LEU A 23 11.27 -17.52 13.59
N VAL A 24 10.36 -18.13 12.83
CA VAL A 24 8.90 -17.92 12.98
C VAL A 24 8.38 -18.25 14.40
N PRO A 25 8.61 -19.45 14.97
CA PRO A 25 8.13 -19.75 16.31
C PRO A 25 8.80 -18.91 17.41
N VAL A 26 10.08 -18.59 17.27
CA VAL A 26 10.79 -17.73 18.23
C VAL A 26 10.19 -16.31 18.23
N LEU A 27 9.96 -15.72 17.05
CA LEU A 27 9.32 -14.41 16.93
C LEU A 27 7.89 -14.40 17.48
N MET A 28 7.14 -15.49 17.28
CA MET A 28 5.79 -15.63 17.85
C MET A 28 5.82 -15.58 19.39
N ILE A 29 6.70 -16.37 20.02
CA ILE A 29 6.85 -16.38 21.48
C ILE A 29 7.26 -14.99 21.97
N PHE A 30 8.26 -14.38 21.32
CA PHE A 30 8.77 -13.06 21.71
C PHE A 30 7.70 -11.96 21.57
N SER A 31 6.86 -12.04 20.54
CA SER A 31 5.75 -11.09 20.34
C SER A 31 4.66 -11.24 21.41
N ILE A 32 4.36 -12.47 21.86
CA ILE A 32 3.43 -12.72 22.97
C ILE A 32 3.98 -12.15 24.28
N LEU A 33 5.27 -12.39 24.56
CA LEU A 33 5.93 -11.81 25.73
C LEU A 33 5.95 -10.28 25.68
N GLY A 34 6.24 -9.69 24.53
CA GLY A 34 6.25 -8.23 24.33
C GLY A 34 4.87 -7.60 24.53
N ALA A 35 3.81 -8.22 24.00
CA ALA A 35 2.43 -7.76 24.18
C ALA A 35 2.00 -7.84 25.66
N PHE A 36 2.36 -8.91 26.37
CA PHE A 36 2.06 -9.06 27.79
C PHE A 36 2.86 -8.09 28.68
N GLY A 37 4.13 -7.85 28.36
CA GLY A 37 5.04 -7.05 29.18
C GLY A 37 4.75 -5.54 29.23
N LEU A 38 4.01 -4.98 28.28
CA LEU A 38 3.73 -3.53 28.21
C LEU A 38 2.72 -3.05 29.25
N ARG A 39 1.66 -3.83 29.47
CA ARG A 39 0.53 -3.41 30.32
C ARG A 39 0.03 -4.49 31.27
N ASN A 40 0.69 -5.67 31.29
CA ASN A 40 0.28 -6.85 32.04
C ASN A 40 -1.19 -7.23 31.81
N ALA A 41 -1.73 -6.90 30.62
CA ALA A 41 -3.13 -7.06 30.28
C ALA A 41 -3.27 -8.28 29.36
N ALA A 42 -4.02 -9.30 29.81
CA ALA A 42 -4.34 -10.47 28.99
C ALA A 42 -5.08 -10.09 27.69
N PHE A 43 -5.82 -8.97 27.71
CA PHE A 43 -6.50 -8.44 26.53
C PHE A 43 -5.55 -8.14 25.36
N ASP A 44 -4.37 -7.59 25.63
CA ASP A 44 -3.39 -7.26 24.58
C ASP A 44 -2.85 -8.54 23.91
N VAL A 45 -2.78 -9.66 24.65
CA VAL A 45 -2.43 -10.99 24.12
C VAL A 45 -3.55 -11.54 23.22
N TYR A 46 -4.80 -11.44 23.64
CA TYR A 46 -5.95 -11.84 22.80
C TYR A 46 -6.02 -11.02 21.51
N LEU A 47 -5.79 -9.70 21.60
CA LEU A 47 -5.79 -8.81 20.46
C LEU A 47 -4.64 -9.11 19.50
N MET A 48 -3.43 -9.36 20.03
CA MET A 48 -2.28 -9.83 19.25
C MET A 48 -2.58 -11.14 18.52
N LEU A 49 -3.15 -12.14 19.22
CA LEU A 49 -3.53 -13.42 18.60
C LEU A 49 -4.61 -13.22 17.53
N GLY A 50 -5.58 -12.35 17.77
CA GLY A 50 -6.62 -11.98 16.80
C GLY A 50 -6.02 -11.37 15.53
N PHE A 51 -5.13 -10.39 15.65
CA PHE A 51 -4.43 -9.79 14.51
C PHE A 51 -3.47 -10.76 13.81
N GLY A 52 -2.81 -11.66 14.56
CA GLY A 52 -2.00 -12.74 14.00
C GLY A 52 -2.83 -13.72 13.15
N MET A 53 -4.01 -14.11 13.64
CA MET A 53 -4.95 -14.95 12.90
C MET A 53 -5.52 -14.22 11.68
N LEU A 54 -5.86 -12.94 11.81
CA LEU A 54 -6.30 -12.10 10.69
C LEU A 54 -5.23 -12.02 9.59
N GLY A 55 -3.96 -11.85 9.96
CA GLY A 55 -2.83 -11.88 9.02
C GLY A 55 -2.65 -13.23 8.33
N PHE A 56 -2.90 -14.34 9.04
CA PHE A 56 -2.91 -15.67 8.45
C PHE A 56 -4.04 -15.85 7.43
N VAL A 57 -5.25 -15.38 7.76
CA VAL A 57 -6.40 -15.38 6.85
C VAL A 57 -6.14 -14.52 5.61
N MET A 58 -5.54 -13.33 5.77
CA MET A 58 -5.16 -12.48 4.63
C MET A 58 -4.18 -13.19 3.70
N ARG A 59 -3.22 -13.91 4.25
CA ARG A 59 -2.29 -14.72 3.45
C ARG A 59 -3.00 -15.85 2.72
N TYR A 60 -4.03 -16.46 3.33
CA TYR A 60 -4.85 -17.48 2.68
C TYR A 60 -5.60 -16.93 1.46
N TYR A 61 -6.14 -15.71 1.56
CA TYR A 61 -6.82 -15.02 0.45
C TYR A 61 -5.87 -14.30 -0.53
N ASN A 62 -4.55 -14.49 -0.41
CA ASN A 62 -3.52 -13.80 -1.21
C ASN A 62 -3.55 -12.26 -1.10
N TYR A 63 -4.12 -11.71 -0.02
CA TYR A 63 -4.00 -10.28 0.27
C TYR A 63 -2.63 -9.97 0.86
N SER A 64 -2.04 -8.85 0.43
CA SER A 64 -0.76 -8.38 0.96
C SER A 64 -0.96 -7.80 2.37
N PRO A 65 -0.42 -8.44 3.44
CA PRO A 65 -0.55 -7.91 4.81
C PRO A 65 0.04 -6.52 4.93
N THR A 66 1.11 -6.25 4.16
CA THR A 66 1.79 -4.96 4.11
C THR A 66 0.87 -3.83 3.68
N ALA A 67 0.02 -4.05 2.67
CA ALA A 67 -0.89 -3.02 2.17
C ALA A 67 -1.95 -2.65 3.22
N VAL A 68 -2.42 -3.62 3.99
CA VAL A 68 -3.38 -3.40 5.08
C VAL A 68 -2.75 -2.55 6.18
N VAL A 69 -1.54 -2.91 6.61
CA VAL A 69 -0.80 -2.14 7.62
C VAL A 69 -0.57 -0.71 7.13
N MET A 70 -0.17 -0.53 5.87
CA MET A 70 -0.02 0.80 5.27
C MET A 70 -1.34 1.57 5.28
N GLY A 71 -2.46 0.94 4.93
CA GLY A 71 -3.78 1.57 4.99
C GLY A 71 -4.16 2.03 6.40
N VAL A 72 -3.90 1.22 7.42
CA VAL A 72 -4.16 1.57 8.82
C VAL A 72 -3.30 2.74 9.29
N ILE A 73 -2.04 2.80 8.86
CA ILE A 73 -1.13 3.93 9.19
C ILE A 73 -1.52 5.19 8.40
N LEU A 74 -1.85 5.05 7.12
CA LEU A 74 -2.18 6.15 6.23
C LEU A 74 -3.56 6.76 6.52
N GLY A 75 -4.52 5.98 7.00
CA GLY A 75 -5.87 6.45 7.33
C GLY A 75 -5.89 7.72 8.18
N PRO A 76 -5.31 7.73 9.39
CA PRO A 76 -5.28 8.93 10.24
C PRO A 76 -4.44 10.05 9.64
N ILE A 77 -3.37 9.74 8.89
CA ILE A 77 -2.55 10.76 8.22
C ILE A 77 -3.37 11.48 7.15
N ALA A 78 -4.13 10.72 6.35
CA ALA A 78 -5.00 11.24 5.31
C ALA A 78 -6.12 12.11 5.89
N ASP A 79 -6.75 11.67 6.98
CA ASP A 79 -7.82 12.42 7.64
C ASP A 79 -7.29 13.74 8.24
N ASN A 80 -6.15 13.68 8.93
CA ASN A 80 -5.51 14.87 9.50
C ASN A 80 -5.11 15.88 8.42
N GLU A 81 -4.51 15.43 7.32
CA GLU A 81 -4.12 16.32 6.22
C GLU A 81 -5.33 16.84 5.43
N LEU A 82 -6.42 16.06 5.33
CA LEU A 82 -7.68 16.54 4.77
C LEU A 82 -8.26 17.68 5.61
N ILE A 83 -8.34 17.51 6.94
CA ILE A 83 -8.85 18.56 7.83
C ILE A 83 -7.94 19.79 7.77
N ARG A 84 -6.63 19.59 7.82
CA ARG A 84 -5.63 20.66 7.72
C ARG A 84 -5.78 21.46 6.43
N THR A 85 -5.94 20.80 5.30
CA THR A 85 -6.15 21.47 4.01
C THR A 85 -7.50 22.20 3.99
N LEU A 86 -8.59 21.59 4.47
CA LEU A 86 -9.88 22.29 4.55
C LEU A 86 -9.83 23.55 5.44
N GLN A 87 -9.07 23.52 6.53
CA GLN A 87 -8.86 24.68 7.40
C GLN A 87 -8.05 25.78 6.71
N LEU A 88 -6.99 25.41 5.99
CA LEU A 88 -6.15 26.36 5.25
C LEU A 88 -6.92 27.11 4.15
N TYR A 89 -7.91 26.47 3.52
CA TYR A 89 -8.61 27.02 2.34
C TYR A 89 -9.92 27.74 2.67
N ARG A 90 -10.28 27.83 3.97
CA ARG A 90 -11.59 28.29 4.49
C ARG A 90 -11.91 29.79 4.30
N GLY A 91 -11.31 30.46 3.32
CA GLY A 91 -11.58 31.88 3.04
C GLY A 91 -11.03 32.48 1.74
N ASN A 92 -9.91 32.01 1.18
CA ASN A 92 -9.24 32.67 0.03
C ASN A 92 -8.67 31.70 -1.00
N TRP A 93 -9.53 30.94 -1.69
CA TRP A 93 -9.13 30.00 -2.76
C TRP A 93 -8.32 30.64 -3.90
N TYR A 94 -8.52 31.94 -4.14
CA TYR A 94 -7.78 32.70 -5.16
C TYR A 94 -6.32 33.01 -4.79
N MET A 95 -6.00 33.27 -3.52
CA MET A 95 -4.61 33.59 -3.12
C MET A 95 -3.72 32.35 -3.12
N SER A 96 -4.24 31.19 -2.73
CA SER A 96 -3.46 29.95 -2.69
C SER A 96 -3.06 29.40 -4.08
N PHE A 97 -3.77 29.81 -5.14
CA PHE A 97 -3.39 29.48 -6.52
C PHE A 97 -2.05 30.09 -6.93
N PHE A 98 -1.70 31.25 -6.35
CA PHE A 98 -0.40 31.91 -6.57
C PHE A 98 0.68 31.46 -5.58
N GLU A 99 0.32 31.12 -4.34
CA GLU A 99 1.31 30.69 -3.33
C GLU A 99 1.88 29.28 -3.58
N ARG A 100 1.15 28.40 -4.28
CA ARG A 100 1.54 26.99 -4.45
C ARG A 100 1.50 26.53 -5.91
N PRO A 101 2.44 27.00 -6.76
CA PRO A 101 2.52 26.62 -8.17
C PRO A 101 2.69 25.10 -8.39
N VAL A 102 3.36 24.41 -7.46
CA VAL A 102 3.55 22.95 -7.52
C VAL A 102 2.22 22.18 -7.39
N ALA A 103 1.32 22.63 -6.52
CA ALA A 103 0.02 22.00 -6.32
C ALA A 103 -0.86 22.15 -7.58
N PHE A 104 -0.80 23.31 -8.23
CA PHE A 104 -1.51 23.55 -9.48
C PHE A 104 -1.01 22.65 -10.61
N ILE A 105 0.31 22.53 -10.78
CA ILE A 105 0.91 21.65 -11.79
C ILE A 105 0.50 20.19 -11.54
N LEU A 106 0.55 19.73 -10.29
CA LEU A 106 0.12 18.38 -9.92
C LEU A 106 -1.36 18.14 -10.19
N LEU A 107 -2.23 19.11 -9.90
CA LEU A 107 -3.66 19.01 -10.18
C LEU A 107 -3.92 18.91 -11.69
N LEU A 108 -3.20 19.70 -12.50
CA LEU A 108 -3.32 19.68 -13.95
C LEU A 108 -2.87 18.32 -14.53
N ILE A 109 -1.77 17.76 -14.01
CA ILE A 109 -1.28 16.41 -14.36
C ILE A 109 -2.30 15.34 -13.94
N LEU A 110 -2.86 15.45 -12.74
CA LEU A 110 -3.87 14.52 -12.23
C LEU A 110 -5.11 14.50 -13.13
N VAL A 111 -5.67 15.68 -13.44
CA VAL A 111 -6.84 15.82 -14.31
C VAL A 111 -6.53 15.33 -15.73
N GLY A 112 -5.34 15.63 -16.25
CA GLY A 112 -4.88 15.13 -17.55
C GLY A 112 -4.78 13.60 -17.59
N SER A 113 -4.12 13.00 -16.60
CA SER A 113 -3.97 11.55 -16.47
C SER A 113 -5.32 10.85 -16.33
N LEU A 114 -6.18 11.37 -15.46
CA LEU A 114 -7.52 10.82 -15.24
C LEU A 114 -8.40 10.95 -16.48
N SER A 115 -8.31 12.06 -17.22
CA SER A 115 -9.07 12.26 -18.45
C SER A 115 -8.64 11.28 -19.54
N ILE A 116 -7.33 11.09 -19.75
CA ILE A 116 -6.80 10.13 -20.73
C ILE A 116 -7.16 8.70 -20.34
N GLY A 117 -7.02 8.36 -19.05
CA GLY A 117 -7.39 7.05 -18.48
C GLY A 117 -8.88 6.76 -18.60
N ALA A 118 -9.75 7.73 -18.27
CA ALA A 118 -11.20 7.61 -18.36
C ALA A 118 -11.69 7.48 -19.81
N ILE A 119 -11.14 8.28 -20.73
CA ILE A 119 -11.47 8.18 -22.16
C ILE A 119 -11.03 6.82 -22.72
N LYS A 120 -9.85 6.33 -22.35
CA LYS A 120 -9.39 4.97 -22.76
C LYS A 120 -10.21 3.86 -22.11
N ALA A 121 -10.54 3.95 -20.82
CA ALA A 121 -11.36 2.95 -20.14
C ALA A 121 -12.76 2.82 -20.79
N LEU A 122 -13.37 3.95 -21.16
CA LEU A 122 -14.65 3.98 -21.88
C LEU A 122 -14.52 3.52 -23.34
N ARG A 123 -13.38 3.73 -24.00
CA ARG A 123 -13.13 3.25 -25.38
C ARG A 123 -12.77 1.77 -25.44
N THR A 124 -12.02 1.23 -24.49
CA THR A 124 -11.64 -0.20 -24.43
C THR A 124 -12.84 -1.08 -24.09
N ALA A 125 -13.76 -0.59 -23.24
CA ALA A 125 -15.06 -1.25 -23.01
C ALA A 125 -15.94 -1.27 -24.27
N ARG A 126 -15.89 -0.23 -25.12
CA ARG A 126 -16.64 -0.18 -26.38
C ARG A 126 -16.00 -0.97 -27.52
N ALA A 127 -14.68 -1.10 -27.57
CA ALA A 127 -13.97 -1.83 -28.62
C ALA A 127 -14.20 -3.36 -28.54
N SER A 128 -14.41 -3.91 -27.33
CA SER A 128 -14.69 -5.35 -27.16
C SER A 128 -16.08 -5.78 -27.64
N SER A 129 -17.07 -4.86 -27.69
CA SER A 129 -18.42 -5.21 -28.16
C SER A 129 -18.55 -5.27 -29.69
N LYS A 130 -17.70 -4.55 -30.45
CA LYS A 130 -17.77 -4.52 -31.92
C LYS A 130 -17.14 -5.75 -32.58
N ASN A 131 -16.19 -6.40 -31.91
CA ASN A 131 -15.48 -7.56 -32.44
C ASN A 131 -16.24 -8.89 -32.22
N ALA A 132 -17.17 -8.93 -31.25
CA ALA A 132 -18.03 -10.08 -31.01
C ALA A 132 -19.14 -10.24 -32.07
N ASP A 133 -19.60 -9.13 -32.66
CA ASP A 133 -20.63 -9.14 -33.71
C ASP A 133 -20.05 -9.44 -35.11
N SER A 134 -18.81 -9.01 -35.38
CA SER A 134 -18.13 -9.30 -36.66
C SER A 134 -17.80 -10.79 -36.86
N ASN A 135 -17.71 -11.58 -35.78
CA ASN A 135 -17.40 -13.01 -35.84
C ASN A 135 -18.65 -13.90 -35.90
N ARG A 136 -19.86 -13.32 -35.87
CA ARG A 136 -21.14 -14.02 -36.10
C ARG A 136 -21.60 -13.98 -37.56
N SER A 137 -21.02 -13.11 -38.39
CA SER A 137 -21.38 -12.94 -39.81
C SER A 137 -20.53 -13.76 -40.78
N ALA A 138 -19.71 -14.70 -40.29
CA ALA A 138 -19.05 -15.70 -41.13
C ALA A 138 -19.59 -17.12 -40.85
N PRO A 139 -20.81 -17.45 -41.27
CA PRO A 139 -21.15 -18.83 -41.59
C PRO A 139 -20.70 -19.17 -43.03
N SER A 140 -19.91 -20.25 -43.10
CA SER A 140 -19.54 -21.10 -44.26
C SER A 140 -18.89 -20.44 -45.47
#